data_AF-A0A932U5G2-F1
#
_entry.id   AF-A0A932U5G2-F1
#
_cell.length_a   1.000
_cell.length_b   1.000
_cell.length_c   1.000
_cell.angle_alpha   90.00
_cell.angle_beta   90.00
_cell.angle_gamma   90.00
#
_symmetry.space_group_name_H-M   'P 1'
#
loop_
_entity.id
_entity.type
_entity.pdbx_description
1 polymer ?
#
loop_
_entity_poly.entity_id
_entity_poly.type
_entity_poly.pdbx_seq_one_letter_code
_entity_poly.pdbx_strand_id
1 'polypeptide(L)'
;MPESNKDEFAKLLNRRLDLRGQSGRELARQLQVHPSTVARWRNGETLPENVETIQLLLHLLGVRDREERQAFYDAAGYLVRERAEPGEALPALSSLPQPAAPVLPTKRESARPIGQSLWSSLLALAGLALVAALFLWQIGPNSREASETPPLATSTPGAATLCGESARRAAPPANRFLRTEGVSAYTGQNTDGLVLNDSVRSLAIDSRGLWIGYFPPPAGVGHYDGAAWADCTGGLDFPVTKVNAIVIDGAGWVWAGTESDGVALFDGTAWRQFTTANGLPSAGIFGLTLQKGANGEERVWAATWEGAARFDGDRWSVPYSVHNGTLVNNHIHDIEFDGAGNVWIAYVNQGISQFDGEGGRWIHYKRDGGSIGGDEMRAILVRPAGIGGNEDEPESVWFASGDGGVSRYQQGAWTVYTTSAGLPSLNVINLALDSQGRVWAATEGGDAFFDGSVWQTRTRLPTRAIAFGPVCAACPFDADDVWTGTDGSGVAHSGLPLPEPVIDLLGVALPAVVAPGQPFRPEITVAPRSPYRLKPGDLLAHIDEADDLRFGAWPHLAVTQIVEPGQPFTFTDYDLPFIAPNLSDGETERTFTSAWRLWMDNRYVGPVIPITFTVAAPE
;
A
#
# COMPACT_ATOMS: atom_id res chain seq x y z
N MET A 1 6.73 11.26 -23.01
CA MET A 1 6.89 10.85 -24.43
C MET A 1 5.68 11.32 -25.23
N PRO A 2 5.78 11.45 -26.55
CA PRO A 2 4.66 11.88 -27.41
C PRO A 2 3.50 10.87 -27.41
N GLU A 3 2.25 11.33 -27.59
CA GLU A 3 1.06 10.44 -27.69
C GLU A 3 1.15 9.45 -28.86
N SER A 4 1.86 9.82 -29.95
CA SER A 4 2.08 8.95 -31.11
C SER A 4 2.70 7.60 -30.76
N ASN A 5 3.49 7.54 -29.69
CA ASN A 5 4.19 6.36 -29.24
C ASN A 5 3.24 5.34 -28.59
N LYS A 6 2.20 5.80 -27.88
CA LYS A 6 1.21 4.91 -27.26
C LYS A 6 0.32 4.25 -28.31
N ASP A 7 -0.09 5.02 -29.31
CA ASP A 7 -0.86 4.50 -30.45
C ASP A 7 -0.05 3.47 -31.25
N GLU A 8 1.24 3.72 -31.46
CA GLU A 8 2.14 2.80 -32.15
C GLU A 8 2.33 1.50 -31.36
N PHE A 9 2.56 1.61 -30.05
CA PHE A 9 2.68 0.46 -29.17
C PHE A 9 1.40 -0.38 -29.12
N ALA A 10 0.23 0.28 -28.99
CA ALA A 10 -1.07 -0.38 -28.99
C ALA A 10 -1.32 -1.16 -30.30
N LYS A 11 -0.94 -0.59 -31.45
CA LYS A 11 -1.02 -1.26 -32.76
C LYS A 11 -0.15 -2.50 -32.81
N LEU A 12 1.12 -2.41 -32.38
CA LEU A 12 2.04 -3.55 -32.34
C LEU A 12 1.53 -4.67 -31.43
N LEU A 13 1.03 -4.31 -30.24
CA LEU A 13 0.48 -5.23 -29.25
C LEU A 13 -0.76 -5.96 -29.77
N ASN A 14 -1.77 -5.23 -30.28
CA ASN A 14 -2.99 -5.83 -30.80
C ASN A 14 -2.72 -6.76 -31.98
N ARG A 15 -1.83 -6.35 -32.91
CA ARG A 15 -1.41 -7.20 -34.03
C ARG A 15 -0.84 -8.53 -33.57
N ARG A 16 -0.04 -8.54 -32.49
CA ARG A 16 0.58 -9.75 -31.97
C ARG A 16 -0.40 -10.64 -31.21
N LEU A 17 -1.33 -10.06 -30.47
CA LEU A 17 -2.42 -10.80 -29.81
C LEU A 17 -3.30 -11.52 -30.84
N ASP A 18 -3.67 -10.82 -31.93
CA ASP A 18 -4.47 -11.38 -33.03
C ASP A 18 -3.73 -12.55 -33.72
N LEU A 19 -2.44 -12.39 -34.03
CA LEU A 19 -1.63 -13.45 -34.66
C LEU A 19 -1.48 -14.69 -33.78
N ARG A 20 -1.54 -14.55 -32.45
CA ARG A 20 -1.45 -15.68 -31.51
C ARG A 20 -2.80 -16.29 -31.14
N GLY A 21 -3.91 -15.66 -31.51
CA GLY A 21 -5.23 -16.00 -30.97
C GLY A 21 -5.29 -15.88 -29.44
N GLN A 22 -4.46 -15.00 -28.87
CA GLN A 22 -4.32 -14.80 -27.42
C GLN A 22 -5.19 -13.62 -26.99
N SER A 23 -6.01 -13.78 -25.95
CA SER A 23 -6.77 -12.67 -25.40
C SER A 23 -5.88 -11.77 -24.51
N GLY A 24 -6.26 -10.49 -24.38
CA GLY A 24 -5.59 -9.59 -23.44
C GLY A 24 -5.64 -10.09 -21.99
N ARG A 25 -6.71 -10.79 -21.59
CA ARG A 25 -6.84 -11.43 -20.26
C ARG A 25 -5.86 -12.58 -20.07
N GLU A 26 -5.67 -13.40 -21.10
CA GLU A 26 -4.68 -14.49 -21.10
C GLU A 26 -3.27 -13.92 -20.93
N LEU A 27 -2.95 -12.86 -21.69
CA LEU A 27 -1.67 -12.17 -21.58
C LEU A 27 -1.47 -11.53 -20.20
N ALA A 28 -2.50 -10.88 -19.65
CA ALA A 28 -2.45 -10.28 -18.32
C ALA A 28 -2.15 -11.32 -17.22
N ARG A 29 -2.79 -12.50 -17.29
CA ARG A 29 -2.54 -13.61 -16.36
C ARG A 29 -1.10 -14.11 -16.43
N GLN A 30 -0.54 -14.21 -17.63
CA GLN A 30 0.85 -14.66 -17.83
C GLN A 30 1.88 -13.62 -17.38
N LEU A 31 1.54 -12.33 -17.49
CA LEU A 31 2.33 -11.21 -16.99
C LEU A 31 2.17 -10.98 -15.48
N GLN A 32 1.21 -11.65 -14.84
CA GLN A 32 0.84 -11.42 -13.44
C GLN A 32 0.44 -9.95 -13.17
N VAL A 33 -0.26 -9.33 -14.13
CA VAL A 33 -0.80 -7.96 -14.01
C VAL A 33 -2.32 -7.98 -14.13
N HIS A 34 -2.98 -6.93 -13.64
CA HIS A 34 -4.43 -6.82 -13.76
C HIS A 34 -4.86 -6.74 -15.24
N PRO A 35 -6.00 -7.35 -15.64
CA PRO A 35 -6.49 -7.29 -17.02
C PRO A 35 -6.68 -5.88 -17.58
N SER A 36 -7.02 -4.91 -16.72
CA SER A 36 -7.14 -3.51 -17.12
C SER A 36 -5.80 -2.93 -17.58
N THR A 37 -4.67 -3.35 -17.01
CA THR A 37 -3.34 -2.89 -17.43
C THR A 37 -3.08 -3.23 -18.89
N VAL A 38 -3.34 -4.47 -19.30
CA VAL A 38 -3.21 -4.89 -20.70
C VAL A 38 -4.28 -4.24 -21.58
N ALA A 39 -5.49 -4.02 -21.08
CA ALA A 39 -6.54 -3.30 -21.83
C ALA A 39 -6.13 -1.85 -22.14
N ARG A 40 -5.55 -1.14 -21.17
CA ARG A 40 -5.06 0.24 -21.34
C ARG A 40 -3.90 0.31 -22.34
N TRP A 41 -3.00 -0.68 -22.35
CA TRP A 41 -1.95 -0.77 -23.38
C TRP A 41 -2.54 -1.00 -24.77
N ARG A 42 -3.55 -1.86 -24.89
CA ARG A 42 -4.24 -2.15 -26.16
C ARG A 42 -5.03 -0.96 -26.71
N ASN A 43 -5.46 -0.05 -25.82
CA ASN A 43 -6.20 1.16 -26.18
C ASN A 43 -5.28 2.38 -26.40
N GLY A 44 -3.96 2.23 -26.24
CA GLY A 44 -3.03 3.36 -26.34
C GLY A 44 -3.12 4.35 -25.18
N GLU A 45 -3.73 3.96 -24.05
CA GLU A 45 -3.92 4.85 -22.90
C GLU A 45 -2.66 4.93 -22.04
N THR A 46 -1.91 3.83 -21.93
CA THR A 46 -0.67 3.71 -21.14
C THR A 46 0.36 2.86 -21.87
N LEU A 47 1.61 2.92 -21.39
CA LEU A 47 2.74 2.09 -21.85
C LEU A 47 3.25 1.24 -20.68
N PRO A 48 3.97 0.13 -20.94
CA PRO A 48 4.67 -0.60 -19.89
C PRO A 48 5.71 0.28 -19.17
N GLU A 49 5.65 0.29 -17.84
CA GLU A 49 6.38 1.24 -16.98
C GLU A 49 7.86 0.90 -16.79
N ASN A 50 8.28 -0.32 -17.12
CA ASN A 50 9.67 -0.72 -17.05
C ASN A 50 10.08 -1.67 -18.19
N VAL A 51 11.40 -1.78 -18.40
CA VAL A 51 12.03 -2.60 -19.44
C VAL A 51 11.82 -4.10 -19.19
N GLU A 52 11.69 -4.55 -17.95
CA GLU A 52 11.51 -5.96 -17.62
C GLU A 52 10.13 -6.45 -18.05
N THR A 53 9.09 -5.65 -17.84
CA THR A 53 7.72 -5.88 -18.31
C THR A 53 7.68 -5.98 -19.83
N ILE A 54 8.40 -5.11 -20.55
CA ILE A 54 8.42 -5.17 -22.02
C ILE A 54 9.19 -6.41 -22.53
N GLN A 55 10.26 -6.82 -21.84
CA GLN A 55 11.00 -8.03 -22.19
C GLN A 55 10.17 -9.30 -21.99
N LEU A 56 9.46 -9.38 -20.86
CA LEU A 56 8.55 -10.48 -20.57
C LEU A 56 7.36 -10.47 -21.54
N LEU A 57 6.79 -9.31 -21.83
CA LEU A 57 5.74 -9.12 -22.83
C LEU A 57 6.19 -9.65 -24.20
N LEU A 58 7.36 -9.24 -24.68
CA LEU A 58 7.91 -9.71 -25.96
C LEU A 58 8.14 -11.23 -25.99
N HIS A 59 8.58 -11.80 -24.87
CA HIS A 59 8.73 -13.24 -24.72
C HIS A 59 7.38 -13.97 -24.81
N LEU A 60 6.37 -13.50 -24.08
CA LEU A 60 5.02 -14.06 -24.06
C LEU A 60 4.28 -13.86 -25.39
N LEU A 61 4.53 -12.77 -26.11
CA LEU A 61 4.03 -12.53 -27.47
C LEU A 61 4.80 -13.30 -28.54
N GLY A 62 5.86 -14.02 -28.17
CA GLY A 62 6.68 -14.81 -29.08
C GLY A 62 7.44 -13.96 -30.11
N VAL A 63 7.74 -12.69 -29.79
CA VAL A 63 8.47 -11.78 -30.68
C VAL A 63 9.95 -12.14 -30.64
N ARG A 64 10.43 -12.81 -31.69
CA ARG A 64 11.84 -13.25 -31.83
C ARG A 64 12.63 -12.40 -32.82
N ASP A 65 11.93 -11.71 -33.72
CA ASP A 65 12.54 -10.87 -34.74
C ASP A 65 13.19 -9.62 -34.12
N ARG A 66 14.39 -9.27 -34.57
CA ARG A 66 15.17 -8.17 -33.99
C ARG A 66 14.58 -6.81 -34.32
N GLU A 67 14.13 -6.60 -35.56
CA GLU A 67 13.57 -5.32 -35.99
C GLU A 67 12.24 -5.05 -35.27
N GLU A 68 11.42 -6.08 -35.10
CA GLU A 68 10.15 -5.95 -34.41
C GLU A 68 10.31 -5.74 -32.90
N ARG A 69 11.29 -6.40 -32.26
CA ARG A 69 11.62 -6.10 -30.86
C ARG A 69 12.06 -4.64 -30.72
N GLN A 70 12.88 -4.15 -31.64
CA GLN A 70 13.31 -2.74 -31.64
C GLN A 70 12.12 -1.79 -31.79
N ALA A 71 11.17 -2.10 -32.67
CA ALA A 71 9.94 -1.32 -32.83
C ALA A 71 9.11 -1.22 -31.54
N PHE A 72 9.00 -2.31 -30.76
CA PHE A 72 8.35 -2.28 -29.44
C PHE A 72 9.10 -1.40 -28.44
N TYR A 73 10.44 -1.45 -28.42
CA TYR A 73 11.24 -0.59 -27.54
C TYR A 73 11.15 0.89 -27.94
N ASP A 74 11.21 1.19 -29.24
CA ASP A 74 11.10 2.55 -29.76
C ASP A 74 9.70 3.13 -29.49
N ALA A 75 8.65 2.33 -29.69
CA ALA A 75 7.27 2.71 -29.37
C ALA A 75 7.05 2.91 -27.87
N ALA A 76 7.72 2.13 -27.01
CA ALA A 76 7.70 2.36 -25.56
C ALA A 76 8.73 3.41 -25.09
N GLY A 77 9.49 4.00 -26.03
CA GLY A 77 10.58 4.98 -25.87
C GLY A 77 11.71 4.56 -24.93
N TYR A 78 12.02 3.27 -24.90
CA TYR A 78 13.25 2.77 -24.31
C TYR A 78 14.38 2.84 -25.33
N LEU A 79 15.40 3.65 -25.05
CA LEU A 79 16.65 3.64 -25.82
C LEU A 79 17.45 2.39 -25.49
N VAL A 80 17.36 1.36 -26.33
CA VAL A 80 18.26 0.20 -26.25
C VAL A 80 19.63 0.64 -26.77
N ARG A 81 20.57 0.97 -25.87
CA ARG A 81 21.98 1.08 -26.25
C ARG A 81 22.53 -0.33 -26.45
N GLU A 82 22.93 -0.65 -27.67
CA GLU A 82 23.56 -1.91 -27.99
C GLU A 82 24.84 -2.09 -27.16
N ARG A 83 25.00 -3.27 -26.52
CA ARG A 83 26.32 -3.76 -26.13
C ARG A 83 27.06 -4.03 -27.45
N ALA A 84 28.16 -3.32 -27.67
CA ALA A 84 29.09 -3.68 -28.74
C ALA A 84 29.50 -5.14 -28.59
N GLU A 85 29.47 -5.90 -29.70
CA GLU A 85 30.06 -7.24 -29.71
C GLU A 85 31.55 -7.15 -29.35
N PRO A 86 32.10 -8.15 -28.64
CA PRO A 86 33.51 -8.16 -28.29
C PRO A 86 34.35 -8.39 -29.56
N GLY A 87 34.70 -7.31 -30.28
CA GLY A 87 35.54 -7.42 -31.46
C GLY A 87 35.67 -6.19 -32.36
N GLU A 88 34.79 -5.20 -32.32
CA GLU A 88 34.88 -4.03 -33.20
C GLU A 88 35.52 -2.81 -32.53
N ALA A 89 36.65 -2.36 -33.09
CA ALA A 89 37.33 -1.15 -32.68
C ALA A 89 36.48 0.09 -32.98
N LEU A 90 36.25 0.92 -31.96
CA LEU A 90 35.55 2.21 -32.07
C LEU A 90 36.26 3.14 -33.09
N PRO A 91 35.53 3.81 -33.99
CA PRO A 91 36.09 4.90 -34.76
C PRO A 91 36.32 6.12 -33.84
N ALA A 92 37.46 6.79 -34.05
CA ALA A 92 37.89 7.91 -33.24
C ALA A 92 36.88 9.08 -33.27
N LEU A 93 36.37 9.45 -32.09
CA LEU A 93 35.69 10.73 -31.85
C LEU A 93 36.73 11.85 -31.80
N SER A 94 37.21 12.29 -32.97
CA SER A 94 37.97 13.53 -33.12
C SER A 94 37.05 14.66 -33.56
N SER A 95 36.35 15.28 -32.61
CA SER A 95 36.03 16.72 -32.58
C SER A 95 34.98 17.01 -31.52
N LEU A 96 35.41 17.50 -30.35
CA LEU A 96 34.80 18.58 -29.57
C LEU A 96 35.80 18.95 -28.44
N PRO A 97 35.89 20.23 -28.05
CA PRO A 97 37.03 20.76 -27.31
C PRO A 97 36.96 20.40 -25.82
N GLN A 98 38.08 19.88 -25.27
CA GLN A 98 38.21 19.63 -23.83
C GLN A 98 38.41 20.94 -23.05
N PRO A 99 37.81 21.09 -21.85
CA PRO A 99 38.17 22.15 -20.91
C PRO A 99 39.55 21.88 -20.29
N ALA A 100 40.33 22.95 -20.12
CA ALA A 100 41.70 22.90 -19.63
C ALA A 100 41.79 22.34 -18.19
N ALA A 101 42.61 21.30 -18.02
CA ALA A 101 43.08 20.84 -16.72
C ALA A 101 44.30 21.66 -16.25
N PRO A 102 44.48 21.87 -14.94
CA PRO A 102 45.55 22.71 -14.41
C PRO A 102 46.93 22.06 -14.58
N VAL A 103 47.90 22.91 -14.95
CA VAL A 103 49.31 22.56 -15.15
C VAL A 103 49.99 22.32 -13.79
N LEU A 104 50.44 21.09 -13.54
CA LEU A 104 51.50 20.79 -12.56
C LEU A 104 52.83 20.68 -13.32
N PRO A 105 53.86 21.47 -12.98
CA PRO A 105 55.15 21.34 -13.64
C PRO A 105 55.91 20.12 -13.10
N THR A 106 56.27 19.22 -14.01
CA THR A 106 57.28 18.19 -13.76
C THR A 106 58.64 18.71 -14.23
N LYS A 107 59.63 18.71 -13.33
CA LYS A 107 61.03 18.51 -13.72
C LYS A 107 61.74 17.71 -12.64
N ARG A 108 62.22 16.53 -13.06
CA ARG A 108 63.18 15.69 -12.35
C ARG A 108 64.53 16.41 -12.30
N GLU A 109 65.09 16.59 -11.12
CA GLU A 109 66.54 16.68 -10.96
C GLU A 109 67.02 15.77 -9.83
N SER A 110 68.24 15.30 -10.03
CA SER A 110 69.03 14.26 -9.39
C SER A 110 69.16 14.30 -7.87
N ALA A 111 69.30 13.11 -7.28
CA ALA A 111 69.68 12.88 -5.89
C ALA A 111 71.11 13.35 -5.56
N ARG A 112 71.28 14.03 -4.40
CA ARG A 112 72.41 13.94 -3.45
C ARG A 112 72.03 14.57 -2.09
N PRO A 113 72.73 14.22 -0.97
CA PRO A 113 72.14 14.18 0.37
C PRO A 113 72.44 15.41 1.23
N ILE A 114 71.46 15.89 2.00
CA ILE A 114 71.56 16.90 3.07
C ILE A 114 70.38 16.59 4.01
N GLY A 115 70.41 16.54 5.34
CA GLY A 115 71.33 16.94 6.40
C GLY A 115 70.44 17.13 7.64
N GLN A 116 70.90 16.74 8.82
CA GLN A 116 70.17 16.74 10.08
C GLN A 116 69.61 18.15 10.44
N SER A 117 68.38 18.49 10.08
CA SER A 117 67.70 19.70 10.60
C SER A 117 66.16 19.71 10.56
N LEU A 118 65.49 18.64 10.08
CA LEU A 118 64.02 18.60 10.00
C LEU A 118 63.31 17.99 11.23
N TRP A 119 64.05 17.46 12.20
CA TRP A 119 63.48 16.86 13.42
C TRP A 119 63.12 17.88 14.51
N SER A 120 63.73 19.07 14.51
CA SER A 120 63.44 20.13 15.48
C SER A 120 62.13 20.88 15.18
N SER A 121 61.71 20.96 13.92
CA SER A 121 60.48 21.66 13.53
C SER A 121 59.21 20.84 13.76
N LEU A 122 59.30 19.50 13.73
CA LEU A 122 58.17 18.60 14.03
C LEU A 122 57.85 18.51 15.53
N LEU A 123 58.86 18.64 16.40
CA LEU A 123 58.67 18.69 17.86
C LEU A 123 58.11 20.05 18.34
N ALA A 124 58.41 21.15 17.64
CA ALA A 124 57.85 22.46 17.95
C ALA A 124 56.34 22.57 17.62
N LEU A 125 55.88 21.90 16.55
CA LEU A 125 54.46 21.84 16.18
C LEU A 125 53.63 20.92 17.12
N ALA A 126 54.23 19.84 17.61
CA ALA A 126 53.59 18.97 18.61
C ALA A 126 53.46 19.66 19.99
N GLY A 127 54.42 20.52 20.35
CA GLY A 127 54.36 21.32 21.60
C GLY A 127 53.28 22.42 21.58
N LEU A 128 53.07 23.07 20.44
CA LEU A 128 52.02 24.10 20.29
C LEU A 128 50.60 23.53 20.31
N ALA A 129 50.40 22.31 19.79
CA ALA A 129 49.12 21.62 19.85
C ALA A 129 48.72 21.22 21.29
N LEU A 130 49.70 20.87 22.14
CA LEU A 130 49.44 20.47 23.52
C LEU A 130 49.09 21.67 24.43
N VAL A 131 49.68 22.84 24.19
CA VAL A 131 49.38 24.07 24.95
C VAL A 131 48.00 24.63 24.57
N ALA A 132 47.58 24.50 23.30
CA ALA A 132 46.24 24.89 22.85
C ALA A 132 45.14 23.98 23.44
N ALA A 133 45.40 22.67 23.57
CA ALA A 133 44.48 21.72 24.19
C ALA A 133 44.30 21.96 25.71
N LEU A 134 45.36 22.40 26.40
CA LEU A 134 45.31 22.77 27.82
C LEU A 134 44.60 24.10 28.08
N PHE A 135 44.69 25.07 27.16
CA PHE A 135 43.94 26.34 27.26
C PHE A 135 42.43 26.16 26.99
N LEU A 136 42.04 25.22 26.13
CA LEU A 136 40.63 24.92 25.83
C LEU A 136 39.92 24.11 26.93
N TRP A 137 40.67 23.51 27.87
CA TRP A 137 40.11 22.79 29.01
C TRP A 137 39.80 23.69 30.23
N GLN A 138 40.36 24.92 30.28
CA GLN A 138 40.17 25.86 31.39
C GLN A 138 39.01 26.86 31.20
N ILE A 139 38.34 26.84 30.05
CA ILE A 139 37.12 27.63 29.81
C ILE A 139 35.93 26.67 29.97
N GLY A 140 35.25 26.74 31.11
CA GLY A 140 34.06 25.93 31.40
C GLY A 140 32.95 26.12 30.36
N PRO A 141 31.96 25.20 30.30
CA PRO A 141 30.95 25.20 29.24
C PRO A 141 29.95 26.33 29.50
N ASN A 142 30.21 27.50 28.95
CA ASN A 142 29.20 28.52 28.72
C ASN A 142 29.61 29.32 27.49
N SER A 143 28.61 29.58 26.64
CA SER A 143 28.69 30.22 25.31
C SER A 143 29.46 29.44 24.23
N ARG A 144 28.82 28.39 23.70
CA ARG A 144 28.77 28.22 22.24
C ARG A 144 27.33 28.52 21.84
N GLU A 145 27.17 29.45 20.91
CA GLU A 145 25.89 29.70 20.25
C GLU A 145 25.43 28.38 19.62
N ALA A 146 24.57 27.68 20.35
CA ALA A 146 23.71 26.69 19.76
C ALA A 146 22.85 27.45 18.75
N SER A 147 22.82 26.95 17.51
CA SER A 147 21.69 27.20 16.64
C SER A 147 20.46 26.69 17.39
N GLU A 148 19.77 27.57 18.10
CA GLU A 148 18.50 27.28 18.75
C GLU A 148 17.48 26.98 17.65
N THR A 149 17.36 25.71 17.31
CA THR A 149 16.15 25.20 16.68
C THR A 149 15.00 25.49 17.64
N PRO A 150 13.94 26.19 17.21
CA PRO A 150 12.80 26.41 18.09
C PRO A 150 12.26 25.05 18.57
N PRO A 151 11.88 24.93 19.87
CA PRO A 151 11.22 23.73 20.35
C PRO A 151 9.95 23.50 19.54
N LEU A 152 9.66 22.23 19.24
CA LEU A 152 8.44 21.86 18.50
C LEU A 152 7.22 22.46 19.20
N ALA A 153 6.32 23.06 18.42
CA ALA A 153 5.15 23.76 18.94
C ALA A 153 4.26 22.81 19.76
N THR A 154 3.80 23.27 20.93
CA THR A 154 2.98 22.48 21.86
C THR A 154 1.48 22.56 21.60
N SER A 155 1.05 23.28 20.55
CA SER A 155 -0.35 23.44 20.19
C SER A 155 -0.68 22.64 18.93
N THR A 156 -1.57 21.64 19.06
CA THR A 156 -2.10 20.88 17.93
C THR A 156 -2.99 21.79 17.05
N PRO A 157 -2.69 21.97 15.76
CA PRO A 157 -3.54 22.75 14.87
C PRO A 157 -4.89 22.05 14.65
N GLY A 158 -5.96 22.84 14.54
CA GLY A 158 -7.30 22.33 14.28
C GLY A 158 -7.41 21.70 12.89
N ALA A 159 -8.33 20.74 12.73
CA ALA A 159 -8.50 19.99 11.49
C ALA A 159 -8.72 20.89 10.25
N ALA A 160 -9.33 22.06 10.39
CA ALA A 160 -9.62 22.99 9.27
C ALA A 160 -8.40 23.73 8.69
N THR A 161 -7.26 23.75 9.39
CA THR A 161 -6.05 24.49 8.98
C THR A 161 -4.92 23.58 8.49
N LEU A 162 -5.07 22.25 8.60
CA LEU A 162 -4.05 21.30 8.18
C LEU A 162 -3.84 21.36 6.66
N CYS A 163 -2.57 21.45 6.26
CA CYS A 163 -2.08 21.46 4.89
C CYS A 163 -2.39 22.73 4.05
N GLY A 164 -2.92 23.78 4.68
CA GLY A 164 -3.25 25.05 4.03
C GLY A 164 -4.62 25.04 3.31
N GLU A 165 -5.38 26.13 3.43
CA GLU A 165 -6.75 26.23 2.91
C GLU A 165 -6.86 26.08 1.38
N SER A 166 -5.86 26.54 0.62
CA SER A 166 -5.86 26.47 -0.85
C SER A 166 -5.69 25.06 -1.41
N ALA A 167 -5.23 24.10 -0.59
CA ALA A 167 -5.02 22.71 -0.99
C ALA A 167 -6.29 21.85 -0.80
N ARG A 168 -7.34 22.39 -0.19
CA ARG A 168 -8.57 21.64 0.16
C ARG A 168 -9.62 21.71 -0.93
N ARG A 169 -10.21 20.57 -1.28
CA ARG A 169 -11.44 20.52 -2.07
C ARG A 169 -12.43 19.52 -1.48
N ALA A 170 -13.71 19.85 -1.57
CA ALA A 170 -14.79 19.02 -1.04
C ALA A 170 -14.81 17.63 -1.71
N ALA A 171 -15.22 16.62 -0.95
CA ALA A 171 -15.42 15.29 -1.49
C ALA A 171 -16.42 15.29 -2.67
N PRO A 172 -16.17 14.50 -3.72
CA PRO A 172 -17.13 14.33 -4.80
C PRO A 172 -18.43 13.70 -4.27
N PRO A 173 -19.58 13.94 -4.93
CA PRO A 173 -20.86 13.37 -4.53
C PRO A 173 -20.84 11.83 -4.59
N ALA A 174 -21.65 11.21 -3.71
CA ALA A 174 -21.57 9.77 -3.44
C ALA A 174 -21.92 8.85 -4.62
N ASN A 175 -22.53 9.39 -5.67
CA ASN A 175 -22.85 8.68 -6.91
C ASN A 175 -21.66 8.53 -7.86
N ARG A 176 -20.49 9.13 -7.56
CA ARG A 176 -19.26 8.97 -8.36
C ARG A 176 -18.37 7.81 -7.90
N PHE A 177 -18.67 7.21 -6.75
CA PHE A 177 -17.82 6.13 -6.21
C PHE A 177 -18.00 4.82 -6.96
N LEU A 178 -16.88 4.16 -7.25
CA LEU A 178 -16.90 2.81 -7.80
C LEU A 178 -17.23 1.86 -6.65
N ARG A 179 -18.38 1.20 -6.73
CA ARG A 179 -18.76 0.14 -5.80
C ARG A 179 -18.30 -1.18 -6.41
N THR A 180 -17.18 -1.69 -5.94
CA THR A 180 -16.61 -2.96 -6.40
C THR A 180 -16.37 -3.86 -5.21
N GLU A 181 -16.77 -5.13 -5.32
CA GLU A 181 -16.47 -6.17 -4.32
C GLU A 181 -16.79 -5.83 -2.85
N GLY A 182 -17.76 -4.95 -2.59
CA GLY A 182 -18.20 -4.60 -1.23
C GLY A 182 -17.55 -3.38 -0.62
N VAL A 183 -16.78 -2.62 -1.40
CA VAL A 183 -16.16 -1.37 -0.96
C VAL A 183 -16.47 -0.21 -1.89
N SER A 184 -16.38 1.02 -1.38
CA SER A 184 -16.42 2.26 -2.15
C SER A 184 -15.00 2.69 -2.46
N ALA A 185 -14.60 2.69 -3.73
CA ALA A 185 -13.26 3.10 -4.15
C ALA A 185 -13.23 4.58 -4.59
N TYR A 186 -12.24 5.31 -4.06
CA TYR A 186 -11.85 6.67 -4.37
C TYR A 186 -10.58 6.63 -5.21
N THR A 187 -10.70 6.95 -6.49
CA THR A 187 -9.62 6.97 -7.47
C THR A 187 -9.31 8.39 -7.91
N GLY A 188 -8.13 8.62 -8.47
CA GLY A 188 -7.79 9.90 -9.08
C GLY A 188 -8.81 10.30 -10.16
N GLN A 189 -9.37 9.33 -10.89
CA GLN A 189 -10.37 9.60 -11.92
C GLN A 189 -11.72 10.02 -11.34
N ASN A 190 -12.27 9.30 -10.36
CA ASN A 190 -13.62 9.58 -9.85
C ASN A 190 -13.66 10.70 -8.80
N THR A 191 -12.49 11.11 -8.31
CA THR A 191 -12.32 12.24 -7.41
C THR A 191 -11.76 13.49 -8.09
N ASP A 192 -11.72 13.55 -9.43
CA ASP A 192 -11.15 14.65 -10.22
C ASP A 192 -9.72 15.06 -9.74
N GLY A 193 -8.91 14.07 -9.39
CA GLY A 193 -7.51 14.21 -8.97
C GLY A 193 -7.30 14.58 -7.49
N LEU A 194 -8.32 14.46 -6.64
CA LEU A 194 -8.18 14.69 -5.19
C LEU A 194 -7.38 13.58 -4.49
N VAL A 195 -7.60 12.34 -4.91
CA VAL A 195 -6.68 11.24 -4.64
C VAL A 195 -5.51 11.40 -5.60
N LEU A 196 -4.30 11.62 -5.05
CA LEU A 196 -3.13 12.00 -5.85
C LEU A 196 -2.76 10.94 -6.91
N ASN A 197 -2.88 9.66 -6.57
CA ASN A 197 -2.80 8.55 -7.51
C ASN A 197 -3.51 7.28 -6.99
N ASP A 198 -3.65 6.29 -7.87
CA ASP A 198 -4.37 5.06 -7.56
C ASP A 198 -3.53 3.96 -6.88
N SER A 199 -2.28 4.25 -6.53
CA SER A 199 -1.35 3.35 -5.84
C SER A 199 -1.01 3.91 -4.45
N VAL A 200 -1.80 3.48 -3.48
CA VAL A 200 -1.70 3.89 -2.08
C VAL A 200 -0.83 2.89 -1.34
N ARG A 201 0.25 3.38 -0.71
CA ARG A 201 1.26 2.52 -0.08
C ARG A 201 1.08 2.39 1.43
N SER A 202 0.66 3.46 2.08
CA SER A 202 0.50 3.52 3.53
C SER A 202 -0.72 4.36 3.90
N LEU A 203 -1.34 4.01 5.02
CA LEU A 203 -2.45 4.73 5.61
C LEU A 203 -2.20 4.90 7.10
N ALA A 204 -2.59 6.04 7.65
CA ALA A 204 -2.70 6.26 9.08
C ALA A 204 -3.95 7.10 9.35
N ILE A 205 -4.56 6.96 10.52
CA ILE A 205 -5.83 7.61 10.82
C ILE A 205 -5.86 8.03 12.28
N ASP A 206 -6.36 9.24 12.52
CA ASP A 206 -6.56 9.78 13.86
C ASP A 206 -7.87 10.55 13.93
N SER A 207 -8.07 11.29 15.02
CA SER A 207 -9.27 12.12 15.23
C SER A 207 -9.46 13.27 14.23
N ARG A 208 -8.44 13.59 13.42
CA ARG A 208 -8.45 14.69 12.44
C ARG A 208 -8.73 14.20 11.02
N GLY A 209 -8.49 12.91 10.75
CA GLY A 209 -8.81 12.30 9.48
C GLY A 209 -7.86 11.18 9.08
N LEU A 210 -7.98 10.79 7.80
CA LEU A 210 -7.17 9.77 7.14
C LEU A 210 -5.97 10.44 6.47
N TRP A 211 -4.78 9.96 6.78
CA TRP A 211 -3.51 10.30 6.12
C TRP A 211 -3.11 9.20 5.15
N ILE A 212 -2.67 9.59 3.95
CA ILE A 212 -2.47 8.68 2.82
C ILE A 212 -1.10 8.91 2.22
N GLY A 213 -0.27 7.86 2.20
CA GLY A 213 1.04 7.86 1.55
C GLY A 213 0.98 7.22 0.18
N TYR A 214 1.50 7.91 -0.84
CA TYR A 214 1.40 7.51 -2.24
C TYR A 214 2.73 7.02 -2.84
N PHE A 215 2.66 6.01 -3.72
CA PHE A 215 3.79 5.42 -4.45
C PHE A 215 3.28 4.73 -5.72
N PRO A 216 3.82 4.93 -6.96
CA PRO A 216 4.92 5.78 -7.43
C PRO A 216 4.39 7.14 -8.01
N PRO A 217 5.19 8.01 -8.68
CA PRO A 217 4.78 9.39 -8.99
C PRO A 217 3.46 9.57 -9.79
N PRO A 218 2.64 10.60 -9.49
CA PRO A 218 2.87 11.66 -8.48
C PRO A 218 2.76 11.12 -7.06
N ALA A 219 3.84 11.21 -6.29
CA ALA A 219 3.97 10.66 -4.95
C ALA A 219 3.78 11.77 -3.92
N GLY A 220 3.41 11.40 -2.70
CA GLY A 220 3.15 12.40 -1.69
C GLY A 220 2.32 11.91 -0.52
N VAL A 221 1.77 12.89 0.19
CA VAL A 221 0.89 12.72 1.34
C VAL A 221 -0.43 13.44 1.05
N GLY A 222 -1.53 12.70 1.11
CA GLY A 222 -2.89 13.24 1.11
C GLY A 222 -3.52 13.18 2.49
N HIS A 223 -4.52 14.00 2.72
CA HIS A 223 -5.33 13.97 3.93
C HIS A 223 -6.82 14.08 3.60
N TYR A 224 -7.66 13.31 4.30
CA TYR A 224 -9.12 13.36 4.18
C TYR A 224 -9.77 13.48 5.55
N ASP A 225 -10.48 14.59 5.80
CA ASP A 225 -11.11 14.89 7.10
C ASP A 225 -12.57 14.45 7.20
N GLY A 226 -13.05 13.61 6.28
CA GLY A 226 -14.45 13.19 6.19
C GLY A 226 -15.34 14.14 5.39
N ALA A 227 -14.87 15.34 5.07
CA ALA A 227 -15.61 16.31 4.24
C ALA A 227 -14.79 16.80 3.04
N ALA A 228 -13.49 17.01 3.21
CA ALA A 228 -12.59 17.58 2.23
C ALA A 228 -11.28 16.78 2.13
N TRP A 229 -10.79 16.67 0.90
CA TRP A 229 -9.49 16.13 0.56
C TRP A 229 -8.48 17.27 0.48
N ALA A 230 -7.27 17.04 0.98
CA ALA A 230 -6.16 17.97 0.94
C ALA A 230 -4.90 17.29 0.40
N ASP A 231 -4.22 17.98 -0.53
CA ASP A 231 -2.84 17.66 -0.88
C ASP A 231 -1.91 18.27 0.18
N CYS A 232 -1.27 17.43 0.97
CA CYS A 232 -0.36 17.84 2.03
C CYS A 232 1.10 17.89 1.58
N THR A 233 1.37 17.81 0.27
CA THR A 233 2.71 18.01 -0.31
C THR A 233 2.90 19.40 -0.91
N GLY A 234 1.88 19.90 -1.62
CA GLY A 234 1.97 21.11 -2.41
C GLY A 234 2.17 22.37 -1.57
N GLY A 235 3.33 23.02 -1.70
CA GLY A 235 3.62 24.33 -1.09
C GLY A 235 4.07 24.31 0.37
N LEU A 236 4.41 23.13 0.93
CA LEU A 236 4.76 22.95 2.35
C LEU A 236 6.20 22.46 2.59
N ASP A 237 7.14 22.76 1.67
CA ASP A 237 8.54 22.29 1.71
C ASP A 237 8.69 20.76 1.91
N PHE A 238 7.71 19.99 1.42
CA PHE A 238 7.73 18.53 1.53
C PHE A 238 8.90 17.93 0.71
N PRO A 239 9.73 17.06 1.30
CA PRO A 239 10.76 16.35 0.55
C PRO A 239 10.09 15.40 -0.45
N VAL A 240 10.21 15.70 -1.74
CA VAL A 240 9.44 15.04 -2.80
C VAL A 240 9.99 13.64 -3.10
N THR A 241 9.50 12.61 -2.42
CA THR A 241 9.58 11.20 -2.90
C THR A 241 8.45 10.29 -2.41
N LYS A 242 8.48 9.07 -2.97
CA LYS A 242 7.77 7.84 -2.58
C LYS A 242 7.63 7.68 -1.06
N VAL A 243 6.39 7.69 -0.56
CA VAL A 243 6.09 7.51 0.87
C VAL A 243 5.79 6.04 1.15
N ASN A 244 6.64 5.41 1.95
CA ASN A 244 6.56 3.99 2.28
C ASN A 244 5.72 3.72 3.53
N ALA A 245 5.83 4.58 4.53
CA ALA A 245 5.18 4.42 5.82
C ALA A 245 4.67 5.77 6.34
N ILE A 246 3.54 5.76 7.03
CA ILE A 246 3.03 6.91 7.78
C ILE A 246 2.59 6.43 9.16
N VAL A 247 2.98 7.15 10.21
CA VAL A 247 2.45 6.99 11.58
C VAL A 247 2.11 8.33 12.19
N ILE A 248 1.20 8.34 13.16
CA ILE A 248 0.75 9.55 13.86
C ILE A 248 1.00 9.34 15.34
N ASP A 249 1.86 10.16 15.93
CA ASP A 249 2.16 10.07 17.36
C ASP A 249 1.04 10.66 18.24
N GLY A 250 1.13 10.43 19.55
CA GLY A 250 0.18 10.91 20.54
C GLY A 250 0.10 12.43 20.69
N ALA A 251 1.07 13.20 20.13
CA ALA A 251 0.98 14.66 20.04
C ALA A 251 0.21 15.11 18.78
N GLY A 252 -0.11 14.18 17.88
CA GLY A 252 -0.74 14.45 16.59
C GLY A 252 0.27 14.90 15.54
N TRP A 253 1.56 14.64 15.69
CA TRP A 253 2.49 14.84 14.58
C TRP A 253 2.46 13.66 13.62
N VAL A 254 2.58 13.98 12.34
CA VAL A 254 2.54 12.97 11.28
C VAL A 254 3.95 12.72 10.81
N TRP A 255 4.36 11.46 10.87
CA TRP A 255 5.68 11.02 10.44
C TRP A 255 5.54 10.23 9.15
N ALA A 256 6.25 10.65 8.10
CA ALA A 256 6.29 9.98 6.81
C ALA A 256 7.69 9.43 6.56
N GLY A 257 7.80 8.13 6.40
CA GLY A 257 9.01 7.43 5.99
C GLY A 257 9.09 7.39 4.47
N THR A 258 10.20 7.82 3.90
CA THR A 258 10.39 7.91 2.45
C THR A 258 11.37 6.86 1.94
N GLU A 259 11.25 6.50 0.65
CA GLU A 259 12.13 5.52 0.01
C GLU A 259 13.61 5.95 -0.04
N SER A 260 13.88 7.26 -0.11
CA SER A 260 15.23 7.78 -0.40
C SER A 260 15.62 9.07 0.33
N ASP A 261 14.74 9.67 1.12
CA ASP A 261 14.92 11.03 1.65
C ASP A 261 14.85 11.09 3.18
N GLY A 262 14.86 9.93 3.84
CA GLY A 262 14.75 9.79 5.28
C GLY A 262 13.32 9.94 5.77
N VAL A 263 13.17 10.60 6.91
CA VAL A 263 11.89 10.78 7.60
C VAL A 263 11.44 12.23 7.51
N ALA A 264 10.20 12.47 7.10
CA ALA A 264 9.58 13.78 7.13
C ALA A 264 8.57 13.86 8.29
N LEU A 265 8.62 14.93 9.06
CA LEU A 265 7.74 15.22 10.19
C LEU A 265 6.85 16.40 9.85
N PHE A 266 5.54 16.24 9.94
CA PHE A 266 4.56 17.32 9.82
C PHE A 266 4.05 17.71 11.20
N ASP A 267 4.29 18.95 11.59
CA ASP A 267 3.78 19.53 12.84
C ASP A 267 2.35 20.08 12.71
N GLY A 268 1.75 19.93 11.53
CA GLY A 268 0.45 20.48 11.17
C GLY A 268 0.51 21.78 10.36
N THR A 269 1.68 22.40 10.26
CA THR A 269 1.92 23.62 9.47
C THR A 269 2.97 23.43 8.38
N ALA A 270 4.09 22.77 8.67
CA ALA A 270 5.18 22.58 7.74
C ALA A 270 5.83 21.20 7.89
N TRP A 271 6.51 20.77 6.84
CA TRP A 271 7.32 19.55 6.88
C TRP A 271 8.75 19.85 7.30
N ARG A 272 9.26 19.04 8.22
CA ARG A 272 10.66 19.01 8.62
C ARG A 272 11.27 17.68 8.21
N GLN A 273 12.35 17.73 7.45
CA GLN A 273 13.07 16.53 7.01
C GLN A 273 14.18 16.14 7.99
N PHE A 274 14.33 14.84 8.22
CA PHE A 274 15.43 14.21 8.91
C PHE A 274 16.15 13.27 7.97
N THR A 275 17.48 13.40 7.89
CA THR A 275 18.35 12.63 7.00
C THR A 275 19.48 11.97 7.80
N THR A 276 20.45 11.38 7.10
CA THR A 276 21.69 10.87 7.72
C THR A 276 22.47 11.97 8.45
N ALA A 277 22.32 13.24 8.06
CA ALA A 277 22.89 14.38 8.79
C ALA A 277 22.30 14.53 10.21
N ASN A 278 21.10 13.98 10.45
CA ASN A 278 20.42 13.98 11.74
C ASN A 278 20.61 12.66 12.51
N GLY A 279 21.47 11.76 12.05
CA GLY A 279 21.79 10.49 12.72
C GLY A 279 21.01 9.28 12.22
N LEU A 280 20.14 9.43 11.21
CA LEU A 280 19.58 8.25 10.54
C LEU A 280 20.71 7.41 9.93
N PRO A 281 20.68 6.08 10.03
CA PRO A 281 21.72 5.22 9.47
C PRO A 281 21.62 5.10 7.95
N SER A 282 20.42 5.28 7.38
CA SER A 282 20.16 5.33 5.94
C SER A 282 18.98 6.26 5.64
N ALA A 283 18.91 6.76 4.40
CA ALA A 283 17.80 7.57 3.92
C ALA A 283 16.60 6.71 3.47
N GLY A 284 16.78 5.41 3.26
CA GLY A 284 15.67 4.52 2.89
C GLY A 284 14.93 4.01 4.12
N ILE A 285 13.68 4.47 4.27
CA ILE A 285 12.79 4.12 5.36
C ILE A 285 11.68 3.20 4.82
N PHE A 286 11.55 2.01 5.43
CA PHE A 286 10.57 1.00 5.02
C PHE A 286 9.37 0.93 5.95
N GLY A 287 9.63 1.10 7.24
CA GLY A 287 8.62 1.06 8.29
C GLY A 287 8.87 2.16 9.31
N LEU A 288 7.79 2.63 9.90
CA LEU A 288 7.80 3.48 11.08
C LEU A 288 6.91 2.82 12.13
N THR A 289 7.34 2.78 13.38
CA THR A 289 6.47 2.35 14.48
C THR A 289 6.56 3.26 15.69
N LEU A 290 5.51 3.22 16.51
CA LEU A 290 5.41 3.94 17.77
C LEU A 290 5.54 2.98 18.93
N GLN A 291 6.67 3.07 19.62
CA GLN A 291 6.88 2.34 20.87
C GLN A 291 6.22 3.10 22.02
N LYS A 292 5.25 2.47 22.68
CA LYS A 292 4.66 2.99 23.92
C LYS A 292 5.55 2.68 25.13
N GLY A 293 5.89 3.71 25.89
CA GLY A 293 6.60 3.64 27.15
C GLY A 293 5.67 3.41 28.35
N ALA A 294 6.26 3.03 29.49
CA ALA A 294 5.52 2.69 30.71
C ALA A 294 4.68 3.85 31.30
N ASN A 295 5.00 5.09 30.96
CA ASN A 295 4.31 6.31 31.39
C ASN A 295 3.43 6.92 30.29
N GLY A 296 3.20 6.20 29.19
CA GLY A 296 2.43 6.69 28.05
C GLY A 296 3.22 7.59 27.09
N GLU A 297 4.52 7.79 27.30
CA GLU A 297 5.39 8.41 26.29
C GLU A 297 5.46 7.53 25.04
N GLU A 298 5.45 8.14 23.86
CA GLU A 298 5.67 7.44 22.62
C GLU A 298 7.04 7.77 22.05
N ARG A 299 7.71 6.74 21.53
CA ARG A 299 8.99 6.88 20.83
C ARG A 299 8.82 6.41 19.40
N VAL A 300 9.26 7.24 18.46
CA VAL A 300 9.22 6.91 17.04
C VAL A 300 10.45 6.08 16.69
N TRP A 301 10.22 5.00 15.97
CA TRP A 301 11.25 4.12 15.44
C TRP A 301 11.16 4.05 13.92
N ALA A 302 12.31 3.97 13.27
CA ALA A 302 12.43 3.80 11.82
C ALA A 302 13.17 2.51 11.49
N ALA A 303 12.52 1.66 10.69
CA ALA A 303 13.13 0.52 10.03
C ALA A 303 13.81 1.01 8.74
N THR A 304 15.11 0.77 8.63
CA THR A 304 15.93 1.29 7.52
C THR A 304 16.77 0.19 6.85
N TRP A 305 17.43 0.53 5.75
CA TRP A 305 18.46 -0.32 5.14
C TRP A 305 19.68 -0.59 6.01
N GLU A 306 19.98 0.26 7.00
CA GLU A 306 21.24 0.20 7.78
C GLU A 306 21.00 0.03 9.28
N GLY A 307 19.90 -0.65 9.64
CA GLY A 307 19.51 -0.92 11.03
C GLY A 307 18.24 -0.19 11.46
N ALA A 308 17.87 -0.35 12.73
CA ALA A 308 16.71 0.33 13.31
C ALA A 308 17.17 1.59 14.05
N ALA A 309 16.53 2.71 13.76
CA ALA A 309 16.81 3.99 14.36
C ALA A 309 15.67 4.42 15.28
N ARG A 310 16.01 5.06 16.40
CA ARG A 310 15.06 5.65 17.35
C ARG A 310 15.20 7.16 17.34
N PHE A 311 14.07 7.87 17.34
CA PHE A 311 14.06 9.31 17.47
C PHE A 311 14.22 9.74 18.94
N ASP A 312 15.22 10.58 19.22
CA ASP A 312 15.55 11.07 20.57
C ASP A 312 15.23 12.58 20.73
N GLY A 313 14.31 13.11 19.92
CA GLY A 313 13.80 14.49 20.03
C GLY A 313 14.36 15.45 18.99
N ASP A 314 15.67 15.44 18.73
CA ASP A 314 16.32 16.27 17.71
C ASP A 314 17.17 15.46 16.71
N ARG A 315 17.56 14.25 17.10
CA ARG A 315 18.42 13.34 16.35
C ARG A 315 17.94 11.91 16.46
N TRP A 316 18.45 11.08 15.57
CA TRP A 316 18.22 9.65 15.56
C TRP A 316 19.43 8.94 16.19
N SER A 317 19.15 7.94 17.03
CA SER A 317 20.14 6.97 17.50
C SER A 317 19.91 5.63 16.84
N VAL A 318 20.96 4.82 16.69
CA VAL A 318 20.91 3.52 16.02
C VAL A 318 21.21 2.41 17.03
N PRO A 319 20.26 2.07 17.91
CA PRO A 319 20.49 1.07 18.95
C PRO A 319 20.65 -0.34 18.38
N TYR A 320 19.97 -0.66 17.27
CA TYR A 320 19.99 -2.00 16.68
C TYR A 320 20.60 -1.98 15.27
N SER A 321 21.74 -2.63 15.12
CA SER A 321 22.43 -2.84 13.85
C SER A 321 23.35 -4.06 13.94
N VAL A 322 23.83 -4.55 12.80
CA VAL A 322 24.89 -5.57 12.76
C VAL A 322 26.19 -5.04 13.39
N HIS A 323 26.45 -3.73 13.31
CA HIS A 323 27.66 -3.11 13.85
C HIS A 323 27.69 -3.08 15.38
N ASN A 324 26.52 -3.03 16.01
CA ASN A 324 26.40 -3.09 17.48
C ASN A 324 26.34 -4.55 17.98
N GLY A 325 26.46 -5.54 17.08
CA GLY A 325 26.41 -6.97 17.42
C GLY A 325 25.02 -7.48 17.80
N THR A 326 23.96 -6.72 17.52
CA THR A 326 22.59 -7.04 17.93
C THR A 326 21.80 -7.77 16.85
N LEU A 327 21.99 -7.40 15.57
CA LEU A 327 21.20 -7.92 14.45
C LEU A 327 22.02 -8.85 13.57
N VAL A 328 21.33 -9.75 12.86
CA VAL A 328 21.93 -10.64 11.85
C VAL A 328 21.95 -10.03 10.44
N ASN A 329 21.14 -8.99 10.22
CA ASN A 329 21.04 -8.22 8.98
C ASN A 329 20.67 -6.77 9.34
N ASN A 330 21.05 -5.82 8.50
CA ASN A 330 20.70 -4.41 8.62
C ASN A 330 19.44 -4.02 7.82
N HIS A 331 19.04 -4.85 6.85
CA HIS A 331 17.92 -4.55 5.95
C HIS A 331 16.60 -4.85 6.65
N ILE A 332 16.07 -3.88 7.39
CA ILE A 332 14.87 -4.03 8.20
C ILE A 332 13.67 -3.47 7.43
N HIS A 333 12.63 -4.28 7.30
CA HIS A 333 11.34 -3.83 6.78
C HIS A 333 10.44 -3.29 7.89
N ASP A 334 10.45 -3.94 9.05
CA ASP A 334 9.59 -3.55 10.16
C ASP A 334 10.20 -3.89 11.53
N ILE A 335 9.77 -3.15 12.56
CA ILE A 335 10.17 -3.32 13.96
C ILE A 335 8.95 -3.16 14.85
N GLU A 336 8.78 -4.08 15.79
CA GLU A 336 7.67 -4.04 16.75
C GLU A 336 8.07 -4.43 18.17
N PHE A 337 7.28 -3.99 19.14
CA PHE A 337 7.52 -4.19 20.57
C PHE A 337 6.31 -4.85 21.23
N ASP A 338 6.52 -5.99 21.89
CA ASP A 338 5.44 -6.72 22.55
C ASP A 338 5.30 -6.35 24.04
N GLY A 339 4.19 -6.78 24.66
CA GLY A 339 3.87 -6.46 26.06
C GLY A 339 4.83 -7.10 27.07
N ALA A 340 5.61 -8.11 26.66
CA ALA A 340 6.65 -8.73 27.47
C ALA A 340 8.00 -7.97 27.39
N GLY A 341 8.07 -6.89 26.58
CA GLY A 341 9.28 -6.10 26.38
C GLY A 341 10.25 -6.72 25.37
N ASN A 342 9.80 -7.69 24.58
CA ASN A 342 10.61 -8.20 23.47
C ASN A 342 10.61 -7.19 22.31
N VAL A 343 11.68 -7.27 21.51
CA VAL A 343 11.79 -6.52 20.25
C VAL A 343 11.77 -7.49 19.09
N TRP A 344 10.88 -7.27 18.15
CA TRP A 344 10.74 -8.08 16.94
C TRP A 344 11.24 -7.29 15.73
N ILE A 345 12.11 -7.90 14.93
CA ILE A 345 12.74 -7.29 13.76
C ILE A 345 12.45 -8.16 12.54
N ALA A 346 11.78 -7.60 11.54
CA ALA A 346 11.47 -8.25 10.27
C ALA A 346 12.48 -7.80 9.20
N TYR A 347 13.14 -8.76 8.57
CA TYR A 347 14.15 -8.48 7.54
C TYR A 347 13.65 -8.71 6.13
N VAL A 348 14.27 -7.99 5.19
CA VAL A 348 14.23 -8.32 3.78
C VAL A 348 14.97 -9.65 3.55
N ASN A 349 14.25 -10.67 3.08
CA ASN A 349 14.77 -11.98 2.66
C ASN A 349 15.62 -12.74 3.69
N GLN A 350 15.45 -12.46 4.98
CA GLN A 350 16.22 -13.13 6.03
C GLN A 350 15.40 -13.59 7.24
N GLY A 351 14.06 -13.52 7.19
CA GLY A 351 13.21 -13.94 8.31
C GLY A 351 13.18 -12.90 9.43
N ILE A 352 13.18 -13.35 10.69
CA ILE A 352 12.88 -12.51 11.86
C ILE A 352 13.96 -12.66 12.95
N SER A 353 14.28 -11.57 13.66
CA SER A 353 14.98 -11.65 14.95
C SER A 353 14.07 -11.20 16.09
N GLN A 354 14.12 -11.92 17.21
CA GLN A 354 13.50 -11.56 18.47
C GLN A 354 14.60 -11.24 19.49
N PHE A 355 14.53 -10.07 20.12
CA PHE A 355 15.25 -9.81 21.37
C PHE A 355 14.36 -10.26 22.53
N ASP A 356 14.78 -11.32 23.21
CA ASP A 356 14.16 -11.84 24.43
C ASP A 356 14.44 -10.84 25.58
N GLY A 357 13.43 -10.08 25.97
CA GLY A 357 13.54 -9.03 26.99
C GLY A 357 13.87 -9.57 28.38
N GLU A 358 13.43 -10.79 28.70
CA GLU A 358 13.74 -11.47 29.97
C GLU A 358 15.13 -12.11 29.94
N GLY A 359 15.48 -12.77 28.83
CA GLY A 359 16.74 -13.49 28.66
C GLY A 359 17.92 -12.66 28.16
N GLY A 360 17.68 -11.43 27.69
CA GLY A 360 18.68 -10.52 27.15
C GLY A 360 19.40 -11.03 25.90
N ARG A 361 18.77 -11.93 25.12
CA ARG A 361 19.40 -12.62 23.99
C ARG A 361 18.62 -12.45 22.70
N TRP A 362 19.34 -12.51 21.58
CA TRP A 362 18.75 -12.52 20.25
C TRP A 362 18.48 -13.96 19.78
N ILE A 363 17.27 -14.20 19.32
CA ILE A 363 16.84 -15.46 18.70
C ILE A 363 16.46 -15.16 17.25
N HIS A 364 16.88 -16.02 16.32
CA HIS A 364 16.64 -15.82 14.90
C HIS A 364 15.79 -16.95 14.33
N TYR A 365 14.75 -16.58 13.57
CA TYR A 365 13.79 -17.50 12.96
C TYR A 365 13.83 -17.36 11.44
N LYS A 366 13.90 -18.51 10.76
CA LYS A 366 13.87 -18.64 9.29
C LYS A 366 12.92 -19.74 8.85
N ARG A 367 12.50 -19.68 7.59
CA ARG A 367 11.66 -20.69 6.95
C ARG A 367 12.27 -22.10 7.01
N ASP A 368 13.55 -22.23 6.69
CA ASP A 368 14.25 -23.53 6.66
C ASP A 368 14.40 -24.17 8.05
N GLY A 369 14.22 -23.39 9.12
CA GLY A 369 14.11 -23.90 10.50
C GLY A 369 12.71 -24.38 10.88
N GLY A 370 11.73 -24.31 9.96
CA GLY A 370 10.34 -24.72 10.16
C GLY A 370 9.53 -23.80 11.08
N SER A 371 10.09 -22.67 11.51
CA SER A 371 9.44 -21.77 12.48
C SER A 371 8.47 -20.78 11.83
N ILE A 372 8.70 -20.38 10.58
CA ILE A 372 7.90 -19.36 9.88
C ILE A 372 7.62 -19.78 8.43
N GLY A 373 6.58 -19.21 7.83
CA GLY A 373 6.11 -19.58 6.49
C GLY A 373 6.99 -19.08 5.32
N GLY A 374 7.76 -18.02 5.55
CA GLY A 374 8.56 -17.33 4.53
C GLY A 374 9.75 -16.59 5.14
N ASP A 375 10.66 -16.06 4.30
CA ASP A 375 11.82 -15.28 4.75
C ASP A 375 11.79 -13.81 4.26
N GLU A 376 10.89 -13.46 3.33
CA GLU A 376 10.69 -12.08 2.89
C GLU A 376 9.67 -11.39 3.81
N MET A 377 10.10 -10.89 4.96
CA MET A 377 9.19 -10.28 5.93
C MET A 377 8.79 -8.86 5.51
N ARG A 378 7.53 -8.48 5.75
CA ARG A 378 7.02 -7.16 5.35
C ARG A 378 6.39 -6.35 6.46
N ALA A 379 5.67 -6.99 7.38
CA ALA A 379 5.05 -6.30 8.50
C ALA A 379 4.97 -7.22 9.73
N ILE A 380 5.00 -6.62 10.90
CA ILE A 380 4.78 -7.25 12.20
C ILE A 380 3.56 -6.58 12.84
N LEU A 381 2.72 -7.36 13.50
CA LEU A 381 1.60 -6.86 14.27
C LEU A 381 1.56 -7.55 15.63
N VAL A 382 1.65 -6.77 16.70
CA VAL A 382 1.38 -7.25 18.06
C VAL A 382 -0.11 -7.13 18.34
N ARG A 383 -0.77 -8.26 18.60
CA ARG A 383 -2.15 -8.32 19.06
C ARG A 383 -2.15 -8.44 20.59
N PRO A 384 -2.56 -7.40 21.34
CA PRO A 384 -2.55 -7.41 22.79
C PRO A 384 -3.43 -8.53 23.38
N ALA A 385 -3.10 -8.95 24.60
CA ALA A 385 -3.95 -9.84 25.38
C ALA A 385 -5.30 -9.16 25.69
N GLY A 386 -6.38 -9.94 25.77
CA GLY A 386 -7.69 -9.43 26.19
C GLY A 386 -8.46 -8.57 25.19
N ILE A 387 -7.88 -8.24 24.03
CA ILE A 387 -8.53 -7.36 23.05
C ILE A 387 -9.79 -8.00 22.45
N GLY A 388 -10.80 -7.18 22.13
CA GLY A 388 -12.06 -7.66 21.57
C GLY A 388 -13.02 -8.26 22.62
N GLY A 389 -12.74 -8.09 23.91
CA GLY A 389 -13.56 -8.61 25.00
C GLY A 389 -13.28 -10.07 25.37
N ASN A 390 -12.19 -10.65 24.86
CA ASN A 390 -11.76 -12.01 25.18
C ASN A 390 -10.61 -11.97 26.21
N GLU A 391 -10.95 -11.70 27.48
CA GLU A 391 -9.98 -11.48 28.58
C GLU A 391 -8.96 -12.61 28.76
N ASP A 392 -9.32 -13.85 28.39
CA ASP A 392 -8.47 -15.02 28.51
C ASP A 392 -7.50 -15.22 27.33
N GLU A 393 -7.67 -14.48 26.22
CA GLU A 393 -6.80 -14.66 25.06
C GLU A 393 -5.45 -13.97 25.26
N PRO A 394 -4.33 -14.73 25.21
CA PRO A 394 -3.01 -14.17 25.43
C PRO A 394 -2.57 -13.35 24.23
N GLU A 395 -1.60 -12.46 24.48
CA GLU A 395 -0.92 -11.71 23.44
C GLU A 395 -0.36 -12.63 22.35
N SER A 396 -0.40 -12.18 21.11
CA SER A 396 0.22 -12.88 19.99
C SER A 396 0.87 -11.91 19.02
N VAL A 397 1.94 -12.35 18.38
CA VAL A 397 2.69 -11.56 17.39
C VAL A 397 2.50 -12.19 16.03
N TRP A 398 2.13 -11.40 15.05
CA TRP A 398 1.79 -11.83 13.71
C TRP A 398 2.77 -11.22 12.71
N PHE A 399 3.12 -11.99 11.68
CA PHE A 399 4.14 -11.64 10.71
C PHE A 399 3.60 -11.87 9.30
N ALA A 400 3.60 -10.82 8.49
CA ALA A 400 3.32 -10.91 7.06
C ALA A 400 4.60 -11.21 6.29
N SER A 401 4.52 -12.14 5.35
CA SER A 401 5.60 -12.41 4.40
C SER A 401 5.15 -12.30 2.95
N GLY A 402 6.08 -11.89 2.08
CA GLY A 402 5.86 -11.82 0.63
C GLY A 402 5.83 -13.19 -0.05
N ASP A 403 6.36 -14.23 0.60
CA ASP A 403 6.67 -15.53 0.01
C ASP A 403 6.08 -16.75 0.76
N GLY A 404 5.27 -16.51 1.80
CA GLY A 404 4.94 -17.53 2.80
C GLY A 404 3.64 -17.35 3.59
N GLY A 405 2.84 -16.32 3.30
CA GLY A 405 1.58 -16.06 3.99
C GLY A 405 1.76 -15.33 5.31
N VAL A 406 1.00 -15.75 6.32
CA VAL A 406 1.03 -15.14 7.66
C VAL A 406 1.57 -16.15 8.67
N SER A 407 2.53 -15.76 9.50
CA SER A 407 2.99 -16.55 10.65
C SER A 407 2.51 -15.92 11.95
N ARG A 408 2.00 -16.71 12.88
CA ARG A 408 1.60 -16.30 14.23
C ARG A 408 2.53 -16.94 15.25
N TYR A 409 3.06 -16.13 16.15
CA TYR A 409 3.73 -16.56 17.37
C TYR A 409 2.83 -16.29 18.58
N GLN A 410 2.57 -17.32 19.37
CA GLN A 410 1.81 -17.19 20.61
C GLN A 410 2.34 -18.19 21.62
N GLN A 411 2.76 -17.71 22.80
CA GLN A 411 3.23 -18.55 23.91
C GLN A 411 4.30 -19.59 23.51
N GLY A 412 5.28 -19.19 22.70
CA GLY A 412 6.35 -20.10 22.27
C GLY A 412 6.02 -20.98 21.07
N ALA A 413 4.77 -20.99 20.60
CA ALA A 413 4.31 -21.80 19.47
C ALA A 413 4.16 -20.95 18.20
N TRP A 414 4.53 -21.54 17.07
CA TRP A 414 4.36 -20.97 15.74
C TRP A 414 3.21 -21.64 15.00
N THR A 415 2.39 -20.84 14.31
CA THR A 415 1.36 -21.31 13.38
C THR A 415 1.50 -20.56 12.06
N VAL A 416 1.46 -21.27 10.93
CA VAL A 416 1.56 -20.67 9.59
C VAL A 416 0.23 -20.80 8.88
N TYR A 417 -0.25 -19.69 8.35
CA TYR A 417 -1.46 -19.58 7.56
C TYR A 417 -1.08 -19.30 6.10
N THR A 418 -1.66 -20.09 5.21
CA THR A 418 -1.46 -20.00 3.76
C THR A 418 -2.82 -19.83 3.07
N THR A 419 -2.83 -19.87 1.74
CA THR A 419 -4.08 -19.88 0.95
C THR A 419 -5.00 -21.06 1.29
N SER A 420 -4.47 -22.18 1.80
CA SER A 420 -5.32 -23.29 2.26
C SER A 420 -6.10 -22.98 3.54
N ALA A 421 -5.69 -21.94 4.28
CA ALA A 421 -6.41 -21.41 5.43
C ALA A 421 -7.36 -20.25 5.07
N GLY A 422 -7.56 -19.96 3.78
CA GLY A 422 -8.46 -18.91 3.30
C GLY A 422 -7.81 -17.57 2.96
N LEU A 423 -6.48 -17.43 3.13
CA LEU A 423 -5.78 -16.20 2.72
C LEU A 423 -5.96 -15.98 1.20
N PRO A 424 -6.23 -14.75 0.73
CA PRO A 424 -6.40 -14.48 -0.70
C PRO A 424 -5.12 -14.71 -1.51
N SER A 425 -3.95 -14.44 -0.91
CA SER A 425 -2.63 -14.67 -1.50
C SER A 425 -1.60 -15.04 -0.43
N LEU A 426 -0.55 -15.76 -0.83
CA LEU A 426 0.64 -15.99 0.00
C LEU A 426 1.50 -14.73 0.12
N ASN A 427 1.32 -13.78 -0.79
CA ASN A 427 2.05 -12.53 -0.80
C ASN A 427 1.31 -11.50 0.05
N VAL A 428 1.65 -11.46 1.33
CA VAL A 428 1.04 -10.59 2.34
C VAL A 428 1.91 -9.35 2.53
N ILE A 429 1.32 -8.18 2.34
CA ILE A 429 2.01 -6.90 2.31
C ILE A 429 1.99 -6.22 3.68
N ASN A 430 0.86 -6.29 4.39
CA ASN A 430 0.66 -5.57 5.65
C ASN A 430 -0.35 -6.30 6.54
N LEU A 431 -0.34 -6.00 7.84
CA LEU A 431 -1.27 -6.53 8.84
C LEU A 431 -1.89 -5.38 9.63
N ALA A 432 -3.15 -5.51 10.02
CA ALA A 432 -3.83 -4.54 10.86
C ALA A 432 -4.73 -5.22 11.89
N LEU A 433 -5.08 -4.51 12.97
CA LEU A 433 -5.93 -5.00 14.04
C LEU A 433 -7.19 -4.13 14.10
N ASP A 434 -8.37 -4.74 14.01
CA ASP A 434 -9.62 -3.99 14.14
C ASP A 434 -10.05 -3.79 15.61
N SER A 435 -11.08 -2.97 15.80
CA SER A 435 -11.66 -2.68 17.12
C SER A 435 -12.28 -3.90 17.82
N GLN A 436 -12.57 -4.97 17.07
CA GLN A 436 -13.07 -6.24 17.58
C GLN A 436 -11.93 -7.23 17.92
N GLY A 437 -10.67 -6.82 17.75
CA GLY A 437 -9.50 -7.65 18.02
C GLY A 437 -9.24 -8.72 16.95
N ARG A 438 -9.80 -8.60 15.75
CA ARG A 438 -9.50 -9.50 14.63
C ARG A 438 -8.28 -9.00 13.88
N VAL A 439 -7.42 -9.93 13.47
CA VAL A 439 -6.25 -9.63 12.65
C VAL A 439 -6.65 -9.62 11.17
N TRP A 440 -6.23 -8.59 10.47
CA TRP A 440 -6.44 -8.38 9.05
C TRP A 440 -5.13 -8.49 8.29
N ALA A 441 -5.20 -9.03 7.06
CA ALA A 441 -4.08 -9.18 6.15
C ALA A 441 -4.39 -8.46 4.83
N ALA A 442 -3.52 -7.53 4.48
CA ALA A 442 -3.46 -6.91 3.16
C ALA A 442 -2.61 -7.79 2.24
N THR A 443 -3.17 -8.25 1.12
CA THR A 443 -2.48 -9.15 0.20
C THR A 443 -2.61 -8.67 -1.24
N GLU A 444 -1.76 -9.16 -2.14
CA GLU A 444 -1.88 -8.90 -3.57
C GLU A 444 -3.20 -9.40 -4.19
N GLY A 445 -3.87 -10.36 -3.55
CA GLY A 445 -5.13 -10.93 -4.02
C GLY A 445 -6.37 -10.39 -3.32
N GLY A 446 -6.24 -9.33 -2.51
CA GLY A 446 -7.33 -8.87 -1.65
C GLY A 446 -6.93 -8.60 -0.21
N ASP A 447 -7.89 -8.13 0.58
CA ASP A 447 -7.79 -8.16 2.04
C ASP A 447 -8.69 -9.23 2.65
N ALA A 448 -8.23 -9.75 3.78
CA ALA A 448 -8.95 -10.75 4.56
C ALA A 448 -8.76 -10.52 6.05
N PHE A 449 -9.73 -10.97 6.84
CA PHE A 449 -9.65 -10.96 8.30
C PHE A 449 -9.74 -12.37 8.85
N PHE A 450 -9.05 -12.63 9.97
CA PHE A 450 -9.05 -13.91 10.64
C PHE A 450 -10.20 -14.00 11.63
N ASP A 451 -11.07 -14.99 11.46
CA ASP A 451 -12.27 -15.19 12.31
C ASP A 451 -12.01 -16.06 13.56
N GLY A 452 -10.76 -16.42 13.80
CA GLY A 452 -10.35 -17.36 14.85
C GLY A 452 -10.11 -18.78 14.34
N SER A 453 -10.57 -19.11 13.13
CA SER A 453 -10.39 -20.42 12.50
C SER A 453 -9.79 -20.33 11.10
N VAL A 454 -10.34 -19.48 10.24
CA VAL A 454 -9.94 -19.29 8.84
C VAL A 454 -9.90 -17.81 8.49
N TRP A 455 -9.25 -17.51 7.38
CA TRP A 455 -9.22 -16.18 6.81
C TRP A 455 -10.44 -15.98 5.90
N GLN A 456 -11.18 -14.90 6.15
CA GLN A 456 -12.36 -14.50 5.40
C GLN A 456 -11.99 -13.35 4.46
N THR A 457 -12.03 -13.60 3.16
CA THR A 457 -11.80 -12.54 2.16
C THR A 457 -12.96 -11.55 2.19
N ARG A 458 -12.66 -10.25 2.31
CA ARG A 458 -13.68 -9.20 2.21
C ARG A 458 -13.75 -8.63 0.80
N THR A 459 -12.61 -8.29 0.22
CA THR A 459 -12.47 -7.83 -1.17
C THR A 459 -11.22 -8.46 -1.77
N ARG A 460 -11.19 -8.58 -3.09
CA ARG A 460 -10.05 -9.03 -3.90
C ARG A 460 -9.26 -7.89 -4.55
N LEU A 461 -9.59 -6.63 -4.22
CA LEU A 461 -8.76 -5.50 -4.60
C LEU A 461 -7.34 -5.68 -4.04
N PRO A 462 -6.29 -5.63 -4.87
CA PRO A 462 -4.90 -5.72 -4.41
C PRO A 462 -4.65 -4.68 -3.33
N THR A 463 -4.47 -5.12 -2.08
CA THR A 463 -4.45 -4.24 -0.91
C THR A 463 -3.04 -4.15 -0.36
N ARG A 464 -2.57 -2.93 -0.15
CA ARG A 464 -1.23 -2.63 0.39
C ARG A 464 -1.25 -2.17 1.84
N ALA A 465 -2.31 -1.49 2.26
CA ALA A 465 -2.45 -0.95 3.61
C ALA A 465 -3.91 -1.02 4.08
N ILE A 466 -4.11 -1.17 5.38
CA ILE A 466 -5.42 -1.20 6.02
C ILE A 466 -5.36 -0.28 7.25
N ALA A 467 -6.35 0.58 7.42
CA ALA A 467 -6.51 1.44 8.59
C ALA A 467 -7.97 1.44 9.06
N PHE A 468 -8.19 1.58 10.37
CA PHE A 468 -9.52 1.57 10.97
C PHE A 468 -9.82 2.91 11.64
N GLY A 469 -11.06 3.38 11.55
CA GLY A 469 -11.45 4.64 12.19
C GLY A 469 -11.22 4.63 13.71
N PRO A 470 -11.02 5.81 14.31
CA PRO A 470 -10.70 5.92 15.72
C PRO A 470 -11.94 5.75 16.60
N VAL A 471 -11.74 5.39 17.87
CA VAL A 471 -12.83 5.30 18.86
C VAL A 471 -13.00 6.65 19.57
N CYS A 472 -13.82 7.55 19.00
CA CYS A 472 -14.07 8.86 19.58
C CYS A 472 -15.39 9.50 19.09
N ALA A 473 -16.04 10.27 19.98
CA ALA A 473 -17.40 10.79 19.74
C ALA A 473 -17.51 11.91 18.70
N ALA A 474 -16.41 12.60 18.39
CA ALA A 474 -16.38 13.77 17.51
C ALA A 474 -15.44 13.57 16.30
N CYS A 475 -15.14 12.31 15.99
CA CYS A 475 -14.23 11.96 14.91
C CYS A 475 -14.97 11.84 13.57
N PRO A 476 -14.29 12.10 12.44
CA PRO A 476 -14.92 12.05 11.12
C PRO A 476 -15.27 10.62 10.68
N PHE A 477 -14.66 9.63 11.33
CA PHE A 477 -14.84 8.20 11.07
C PHE A 477 -15.05 7.46 12.39
N ASP A 478 -15.79 6.37 12.34
CA ASP A 478 -16.11 5.50 13.46
C ASP A 478 -15.15 4.30 13.53
N ALA A 479 -15.10 3.63 14.68
CA ALA A 479 -14.28 2.42 14.90
C ALA A 479 -14.61 1.24 13.97
N ASP A 480 -15.75 1.31 13.29
CA ASP A 480 -16.22 0.34 12.31
C ASP A 480 -15.79 0.69 10.89
N ASP A 481 -15.29 1.90 10.64
CA ASP A 481 -14.81 2.29 9.31
C ASP A 481 -13.48 1.59 9.00
N VAL A 482 -13.41 1.02 7.80
CA VAL A 482 -12.23 0.36 7.28
C VAL A 482 -11.80 1.04 5.98
N TRP A 483 -10.59 1.54 6.00
CA TRP A 483 -9.92 2.19 4.89
C TRP A 483 -8.82 1.29 4.35
N THR A 484 -8.77 1.13 3.03
CA THR A 484 -7.74 0.33 2.38
C THR A 484 -7.01 1.11 1.31
N GLY A 485 -5.68 1.03 1.37
CA GLY A 485 -4.81 1.51 0.32
C GLY A 485 -4.63 0.40 -0.68
N THR A 486 -4.97 0.65 -1.94
CA THR A 486 -4.92 -0.37 -2.99
C THR A 486 -3.80 -0.09 -3.98
N ASP A 487 -3.43 -1.10 -4.76
CA ASP A 487 -2.59 -0.93 -5.94
C ASP A 487 -3.46 -0.89 -7.21
N GLY A 488 -3.73 0.32 -7.70
CA GLY A 488 -4.49 0.57 -8.94
C GLY A 488 -5.96 0.94 -8.74
N SER A 489 -6.47 1.07 -7.52
CA SER A 489 -7.84 1.52 -7.22
C SER A 489 -7.91 2.63 -6.15
N GLY A 490 -6.78 3.29 -5.89
CA GLY A 490 -6.68 4.39 -4.93
C GLY A 490 -6.99 3.93 -3.51
N VAL A 491 -7.88 4.66 -2.86
CA VAL A 491 -8.32 4.37 -1.49
C VAL A 491 -9.70 3.72 -1.55
N ALA A 492 -9.91 2.59 -0.87
CA ALA A 492 -11.23 2.00 -0.69
C ALA A 492 -11.73 2.17 0.75
N HIS A 493 -13.05 2.26 0.90
CA HIS A 493 -13.74 2.47 2.18
C HIS A 493 -14.95 1.55 2.30
N SER A 494 -15.13 0.99 3.48
CA SER A 494 -16.31 0.20 3.86
C SER A 494 -16.42 0.21 5.38
N GLY A 495 -17.47 -0.39 5.93
CA GLY A 495 -17.49 -0.71 7.35
C GLY A 495 -17.04 -2.15 7.65
N LEU A 496 -16.86 -2.47 8.93
CA LEU A 496 -16.43 -3.81 9.37
C LEU A 496 -17.39 -4.91 8.89
N PRO A 497 -16.89 -6.12 8.57
CA PRO A 497 -17.73 -7.26 8.28
C PRO A 497 -18.67 -7.54 9.47
N LEU A 498 -19.98 -7.63 9.19
CA LEU A 498 -20.99 -7.95 10.19
C LEU A 498 -21.00 -9.47 10.47
N PRO A 499 -21.23 -9.91 11.71
CA PRO A 499 -21.42 -11.33 12.00
C PRO A 499 -22.69 -11.84 11.31
N GLU A 500 -22.53 -12.82 10.42
CA GLU A 500 -23.60 -13.41 9.61
C GLU A 500 -24.58 -14.27 10.44
N PRO A 501 -25.86 -14.42 10.03
CA PRO A 501 -26.52 -13.74 8.92
C PRO A 501 -27.16 -12.41 9.34
N VAL A 502 -27.04 -11.39 8.49
CA VAL A 502 -27.69 -10.07 8.66
C VAL A 502 -29.10 -10.07 8.09
N ILE A 503 -29.33 -10.86 7.04
CA ILE A 503 -30.60 -10.96 6.32
C ILE A 503 -30.96 -12.42 6.06
N ASP A 504 -32.25 -12.71 6.03
CA ASP A 504 -32.83 -13.94 5.53
C ASP A 504 -33.33 -13.73 4.10
N LEU A 505 -32.90 -14.61 3.17
CA LEU A 505 -33.52 -14.71 1.86
C LEU A 505 -34.80 -15.55 1.98
N LEU A 506 -35.96 -14.90 1.84
CA LEU A 506 -37.27 -15.55 1.97
C LEU A 506 -37.77 -16.13 0.63
N GLY A 507 -37.36 -15.57 -0.50
CA GLY A 507 -37.68 -16.11 -1.81
C GLY A 507 -37.18 -15.27 -2.98
N VAL A 508 -37.00 -15.93 -4.13
CA VAL A 508 -36.71 -15.31 -5.43
C VAL A 508 -37.75 -15.85 -6.41
N ALA A 509 -38.65 -15.01 -6.91
CA ALA A 509 -39.66 -15.38 -7.88
C ALA A 509 -39.34 -14.74 -9.23
N LEU A 510 -39.16 -15.56 -10.27
CA LEU A 510 -38.95 -15.11 -11.65
C LEU A 510 -39.38 -16.19 -12.63
N PRO A 511 -39.63 -15.84 -13.92
CA PRO A 511 -39.93 -16.84 -14.94
C PRO A 511 -38.71 -17.76 -15.16
N ALA A 512 -38.93 -19.08 -15.12
CA ALA A 512 -37.86 -20.05 -15.36
C ALA A 512 -37.34 -20.00 -16.82
N VAL A 513 -38.23 -19.68 -17.76
CA VAL A 513 -37.93 -19.57 -19.20
C VAL A 513 -38.52 -18.27 -19.73
N VAL A 514 -37.73 -17.52 -20.49
CA VAL A 514 -38.12 -16.28 -21.18
C VAL A 514 -37.68 -16.32 -22.65
N ALA A 515 -38.44 -15.66 -23.53
CA ALA A 515 -38.05 -15.52 -24.94
C ALA A 515 -36.96 -14.45 -25.12
N PRO A 516 -36.11 -14.53 -26.17
CA PRO A 516 -35.15 -13.48 -26.52
C PRO A 516 -35.81 -12.09 -26.59
N GLY A 517 -35.25 -11.10 -25.90
CA GLY A 517 -35.78 -9.74 -25.84
C GLY A 517 -37.03 -9.54 -24.97
N GLN A 518 -37.54 -10.60 -24.33
CA GLN A 518 -38.73 -10.50 -23.48
C GLN A 518 -38.43 -9.70 -22.20
N PRO A 519 -39.27 -8.70 -21.84
CA PRO A 519 -39.20 -8.05 -20.55
C PRO A 519 -39.77 -8.95 -19.42
N PHE A 520 -39.09 -9.01 -18.28
CA PHE A 520 -39.54 -9.68 -17.06
C PHE A 520 -39.19 -8.86 -15.81
N ARG A 521 -39.78 -9.17 -14.66
CA ARG A 521 -39.45 -8.51 -13.38
C ARG A 521 -39.31 -9.61 -12.32
N PRO A 522 -38.09 -9.91 -11.84
CA PRO A 522 -37.93 -10.80 -10.71
C PRO A 522 -38.58 -10.16 -9.47
N GLU A 523 -38.89 -10.96 -8.46
CA GLU A 523 -39.29 -10.47 -7.15
C GLU A 523 -38.38 -11.12 -6.12
N ILE A 524 -37.68 -10.32 -5.34
CA ILE A 524 -36.73 -10.82 -4.35
C ILE A 524 -37.23 -10.40 -2.99
N THR A 525 -37.54 -11.39 -2.14
CA THR A 525 -38.06 -11.15 -0.80
C THR A 525 -37.00 -11.47 0.23
N VAL A 526 -36.69 -10.50 1.08
CA VAL A 526 -35.72 -10.62 2.18
C VAL A 526 -36.36 -10.19 3.50
N ALA A 527 -35.78 -10.60 4.64
CA ALA A 527 -36.10 -10.02 5.94
C ALA A 527 -34.81 -9.74 6.73
N PRO A 528 -34.63 -8.54 7.31
CA PRO A 528 -33.47 -8.28 8.16
C PRO A 528 -33.59 -9.06 9.47
N ARG A 529 -32.45 -9.55 9.98
CA ARG A 529 -32.39 -10.24 11.28
C ARG A 529 -32.13 -9.24 12.40
N SER A 530 -32.68 -9.51 13.58
CA SER A 530 -32.38 -8.68 14.76
C SER A 530 -30.87 -8.68 15.05
N PRO A 531 -30.24 -7.52 15.32
CA PRO A 531 -30.83 -6.20 15.56
C PRO A 531 -30.90 -5.28 14.32
N TYR A 532 -30.61 -5.80 13.13
CA TYR A 532 -30.49 -5.03 11.90
C TYR A 532 -31.86 -4.64 11.31
N ARG A 533 -31.90 -3.52 10.60
CA ARG A 533 -33.07 -3.02 9.88
C ARG A 533 -32.67 -2.49 8.52
N LEU A 534 -33.54 -2.62 7.52
CA LEU A 534 -33.33 -1.95 6.23
C LEU A 534 -33.82 -0.51 6.32
N LYS A 535 -33.14 0.42 5.65
CA LYS A 535 -33.46 1.85 5.65
C LYS A 535 -33.58 2.35 4.21
N PRO A 536 -34.30 3.48 3.98
CA PRO A 536 -34.28 4.15 2.69
C PRO A 536 -32.85 4.43 2.22
N GLY A 537 -32.50 3.95 1.03
CA GLY A 537 -31.15 4.08 0.44
C GLY A 537 -30.27 2.84 0.53
N ASP A 538 -30.65 1.81 1.32
CA ASP A 538 -30.08 0.47 1.18
C ASP A 538 -30.47 -0.12 -0.18
N LEU A 539 -29.61 -0.94 -0.77
CA LEU A 539 -29.75 -1.34 -2.17
C LEU A 539 -29.64 -2.85 -2.35
N LEU A 540 -30.46 -3.43 -3.22
CA LEU A 540 -30.12 -4.70 -3.85
C LEU A 540 -29.29 -4.42 -5.10
N ALA A 541 -28.07 -4.96 -5.18
CA ALA A 541 -27.15 -4.70 -6.28
C ALA A 541 -26.52 -5.98 -6.82
N HIS A 542 -26.25 -5.98 -8.12
CA HIS A 542 -25.45 -7.03 -8.75
C HIS A 542 -24.00 -6.96 -8.25
N ILE A 543 -23.30 -8.08 -8.24
CA ILE A 543 -21.89 -8.17 -7.82
C ILE A 543 -21.00 -8.85 -8.86
N ASP A 544 -21.51 -9.11 -10.05
CA ASP A 544 -20.73 -9.73 -11.13
C ASP A 544 -19.70 -8.73 -11.68
N GLU A 545 -18.41 -9.09 -11.66
CA GLU A 545 -17.28 -8.29 -12.17
C GLU A 545 -17.18 -8.26 -13.71
N ALA A 546 -18.04 -8.99 -14.40
CA ALA A 546 -18.04 -8.99 -15.85
C ALA A 546 -18.68 -7.68 -16.35
N ASP A 547 -18.01 -7.00 -17.30
CA ASP A 547 -18.58 -6.00 -18.24
C ASP A 547 -19.74 -6.56 -19.09
N ASP A 548 -20.54 -7.48 -18.56
CA ASP A 548 -21.74 -8.00 -19.17
C ASP A 548 -22.84 -6.94 -19.07
N LEU A 549 -22.67 -5.93 -19.94
CA LEU A 549 -23.73 -5.19 -20.62
C LEU A 549 -24.85 -6.11 -21.18
N ARG A 550 -24.71 -7.45 -21.09
CA ARG A 550 -25.73 -8.46 -21.45
C ARG A 550 -26.99 -8.35 -20.62
N PHE A 551 -26.90 -7.85 -19.40
CA PHE A 551 -28.08 -7.54 -18.62
C PHE A 551 -28.47 -6.04 -18.85
N GLY A 552 -27.58 -5.17 -19.33
CA GLY A 552 -27.84 -3.72 -19.42
C GLY A 552 -27.39 -2.99 -18.16
N ALA A 553 -27.35 -1.66 -18.18
CA ALA A 553 -26.96 -0.86 -17.01
C ALA A 553 -28.10 -0.88 -15.98
N TRP A 554 -28.15 -1.88 -15.10
CA TRP A 554 -29.23 -1.98 -14.12
C TRP A 554 -29.08 -0.96 -13.02
N PRO A 555 -30.18 -0.29 -12.65
CA PRO A 555 -30.21 0.50 -11.45
C PRO A 555 -30.17 -0.44 -10.22
N HIS A 556 -29.46 0.03 -9.20
CA HIS A 556 -29.57 -0.51 -7.85
C HIS A 556 -31.02 -0.39 -7.36
N LEU A 557 -31.58 -1.43 -6.75
CA LEU A 557 -32.96 -1.37 -6.25
C LEU A 557 -32.95 -0.84 -4.83
N ALA A 558 -33.47 0.37 -4.65
CA ALA A 558 -33.50 0.99 -3.33
C ALA A 558 -34.62 0.40 -2.47
N VAL A 559 -34.29 0.13 -1.22
CA VAL A 559 -35.26 0.06 -0.14
C VAL A 559 -35.90 1.44 -0.02
N THR A 560 -37.23 1.49 -0.01
CA THR A 560 -38.01 2.75 -0.02
C THR A 560 -38.56 3.14 1.34
N GLN A 561 -38.51 2.23 2.31
CA GLN A 561 -39.05 2.41 3.66
C GLN A 561 -38.19 1.69 4.69
N ILE A 562 -38.39 2.01 5.96
CA ILE A 562 -37.74 1.28 7.05
C ILE A 562 -38.39 -0.12 7.15
N VAL A 563 -37.56 -1.17 7.23
CA VAL A 563 -38.00 -2.57 7.41
C VAL A 563 -37.41 -3.08 8.72
N GLU A 564 -38.26 -3.34 9.69
CA GLU A 564 -37.83 -3.80 11.02
C GLU A 564 -37.42 -5.28 11.02
N PRO A 565 -36.63 -5.74 12.00
CA PRO A 565 -36.24 -7.14 12.14
C PRO A 565 -37.41 -8.13 11.97
N GLY A 566 -37.21 -9.14 11.13
CA GLY A 566 -38.18 -10.21 10.85
C GLY A 566 -39.31 -9.81 9.89
N GLN A 567 -39.41 -8.55 9.48
CA GLN A 567 -40.41 -8.13 8.49
C GLN A 567 -39.95 -8.44 7.06
N PRO A 568 -40.78 -9.07 6.22
CA PRO A 568 -40.45 -9.29 4.82
C PRO A 568 -40.51 -7.98 4.04
N PHE A 569 -39.55 -7.82 3.13
CA PHE A 569 -39.50 -6.76 2.13
C PHE A 569 -39.25 -7.38 0.76
N THR A 570 -40.09 -7.05 -0.21
CA THR A 570 -39.98 -7.55 -1.58
C THR A 570 -39.54 -6.42 -2.50
N PHE A 571 -38.41 -6.62 -3.19
CA PHE A 571 -37.96 -5.76 -4.27
C PHE A 571 -38.85 -6.01 -5.50
N THR A 572 -39.71 -5.04 -5.83
CA THR A 572 -40.64 -5.10 -6.98
C THR A 572 -40.61 -3.85 -7.87
N ASP A 573 -40.06 -2.73 -7.37
CA ASP A 573 -40.09 -1.43 -8.04
C ASP A 573 -38.83 -1.21 -8.88
N TYR A 574 -38.83 -1.80 -10.07
CA TYR A 574 -37.76 -1.67 -11.05
C TYR A 574 -38.04 -0.47 -11.97
N ASP A 575 -37.12 0.51 -12.00
CA ASP A 575 -37.19 1.65 -12.95
C ASP A 575 -37.33 1.16 -14.41
N LEU A 576 -36.69 0.04 -14.74
CA LEU A 576 -36.77 -0.63 -16.03
C LEU A 576 -36.94 -2.15 -15.85
N PRO A 577 -37.78 -2.82 -16.67
CA PRO A 577 -37.92 -4.28 -16.62
C PRO A 577 -36.66 -4.98 -17.12
N PHE A 578 -36.50 -6.24 -16.71
CA PHE A 578 -35.41 -7.07 -17.16
C PHE A 578 -35.57 -7.50 -18.61
N ILE A 579 -34.59 -7.22 -19.48
CA ILE A 579 -34.64 -7.64 -20.87
C ILE A 579 -33.81 -8.90 -21.05
N ALA A 580 -34.47 -9.99 -21.49
CA ALA A 580 -33.78 -11.24 -21.81
C ALA A 580 -32.77 -11.02 -22.96
N PRO A 581 -31.49 -11.44 -22.80
CA PRO A 581 -30.50 -11.30 -23.85
C PRO A 581 -30.85 -12.14 -25.08
N ASN A 582 -30.34 -11.73 -26.25
CA ASN A 582 -30.48 -12.51 -27.47
C ASN A 582 -29.59 -13.77 -27.43
N LEU A 583 -30.09 -14.84 -28.03
CA LEU A 583 -29.30 -16.06 -28.28
C LEU A 583 -28.32 -15.83 -29.43
N SER A 584 -27.16 -16.48 -29.39
CA SER A 584 -26.17 -16.44 -30.48
C SER A 584 -26.67 -17.27 -31.67
N ASP A 585 -26.15 -17.01 -32.87
CA ASP A 585 -26.53 -17.77 -34.07
C ASP A 585 -26.35 -19.29 -33.85
N GLY A 586 -27.47 -20.04 -33.92
CA GLY A 586 -27.50 -21.49 -33.73
C GLY A 586 -27.77 -21.98 -32.30
N GLU A 587 -27.86 -21.09 -31.31
CA GLU A 587 -28.30 -21.44 -29.94
C GLU A 587 -29.84 -21.52 -29.88
N THR A 588 -30.38 -22.64 -29.38
CA THR A 588 -31.83 -22.82 -29.16
C THR A 588 -32.26 -22.44 -27.75
N GLU A 589 -31.37 -22.63 -26.77
CA GLU A 589 -31.55 -22.21 -25.39
C GLU A 589 -30.21 -21.84 -24.74
N ARG A 590 -30.24 -20.99 -23.71
CA ARG A 590 -29.09 -20.66 -22.88
C ARG A 590 -29.50 -20.22 -21.47
N THR A 591 -28.86 -20.79 -20.45
CA THR A 591 -29.05 -20.37 -19.05
C THR A 591 -28.14 -19.20 -18.71
N PHE A 592 -28.71 -18.22 -18.01
CA PHE A 592 -28.01 -17.06 -17.47
C PHE A 592 -28.13 -17.07 -15.95
N THR A 593 -27.02 -16.79 -15.28
CA THR A 593 -26.97 -16.62 -13.83
C THR A 593 -26.26 -15.30 -13.54
N SER A 594 -26.86 -14.49 -12.67
CA SER A 594 -26.25 -13.29 -12.12
C SER A 594 -26.21 -13.37 -10.60
N ALA A 595 -25.15 -12.86 -10.00
CA ALA A 595 -24.96 -12.82 -8.55
C ALA A 595 -25.35 -11.45 -7.98
N TRP A 596 -26.18 -11.44 -6.94
CA TRP A 596 -26.67 -10.23 -6.29
C TRP A 596 -26.41 -10.26 -4.78
N ARG A 597 -26.25 -9.09 -4.17
CA ARG A 597 -26.16 -8.92 -2.71
C ARG A 597 -26.85 -7.65 -2.28
N LEU A 598 -27.23 -7.61 -1.01
CA LEU A 598 -27.77 -6.42 -0.38
C LEU A 598 -26.62 -5.52 0.09
N TRP A 599 -26.69 -4.24 -0.21
CA TRP A 599 -25.79 -3.18 0.25
C TRP A 599 -26.47 -2.40 1.36
N MET A 600 -25.90 -2.44 2.56
CA MET A 600 -26.37 -1.74 3.76
C MET A 600 -25.18 -1.06 4.44
N ASP A 601 -25.37 0.16 4.96
CA ASP A 601 -24.36 0.85 5.79
C ASP A 601 -22.91 0.74 5.22
N ASN A 602 -22.79 1.04 3.92
CA ASN A 602 -21.55 1.00 3.11
C ASN A 602 -20.83 -0.36 2.99
N ARG A 603 -21.57 -1.47 3.04
CA ARG A 603 -21.01 -2.82 2.79
C ARG A 603 -22.04 -3.77 2.19
N TYR A 604 -21.58 -4.81 1.49
CA TYR A 604 -22.45 -5.94 1.14
C TYR A 604 -22.72 -6.84 2.35
N VAL A 605 -23.97 -7.25 2.54
CA VAL A 605 -24.41 -8.11 3.65
C VAL A 605 -25.18 -9.32 3.15
N GLY A 606 -25.12 -10.40 3.92
CA GLY A 606 -25.86 -11.63 3.61
C GLY A 606 -25.25 -12.46 2.48
N PRO A 607 -25.89 -13.60 2.18
CA PRO A 607 -25.40 -14.51 1.14
C PRO A 607 -25.52 -13.89 -0.24
N VAL A 608 -24.74 -14.43 -1.18
CA VAL A 608 -24.96 -14.17 -2.61
C VAL A 608 -26.32 -14.75 -3.00
N ILE A 609 -27.15 -13.92 -3.62
CA ILE A 609 -28.48 -14.26 -4.16
C ILE A 609 -28.31 -14.54 -5.65
N PRO A 610 -28.31 -15.81 -6.09
CA PRO A 610 -28.26 -16.14 -7.52
C PRO A 610 -29.62 -15.88 -8.18
N ILE A 611 -29.61 -15.11 -9.26
CA ILE A 611 -30.77 -14.96 -10.16
C ILE A 611 -30.48 -15.77 -11.41
N THR A 612 -31.19 -16.88 -11.60
CA THR A 612 -30.99 -17.80 -12.72
C THR A 612 -32.26 -17.94 -13.57
N PHE A 613 -32.15 -17.78 -14.87
CA PHE A 613 -33.22 -18.03 -15.84
C PHE A 613 -32.68 -18.56 -17.16
N THR A 614 -33.53 -19.21 -17.95
CA THR A 614 -33.17 -19.70 -19.29
C THR A 614 -33.82 -18.82 -20.36
N VAL A 615 -33.03 -18.39 -21.34
CA VAL A 615 -33.57 -17.84 -22.59
C VAL A 615 -33.74 -18.99 -23.58
N ALA A 616 -34.94 -19.16 -24.13
CA ALA A 616 -35.22 -20.17 -25.15
C ALA A 616 -35.95 -19.53 -26.34
N ALA A 617 -35.53 -19.88 -27.56
CA ALA A 617 -36.26 -19.46 -28.75
C ALA A 617 -37.69 -20.02 -28.69
N PRO A 618 -38.71 -19.25 -29.09
CA PRO A 618 -40.06 -19.81 -29.21
C PRO A 618 -40.04 -20.97 -30.21
N GLU A 619 -40.63 -22.11 -29.82
CA GLU A 619 -40.73 -23.34 -30.64
C GLU A 619 -41.41 -23.12 -32.00
#